data_AF-A0AA96S183-F1
#
_entry.id   AF-A0AA96S183-F1
#
_cell.length_a   1.000
_cell.length_b   1.000
_cell.length_c   1.000
_cell.angle_alpha   90.00
_cell.angle_beta   90.00
_cell.angle_gamma   90.00
#
_symmetry.space_group_name_H-M   'P 1'
#
loop_
_entity.id
_entity.type
_entity.pdbx_description
1 polymer ?
#
loop_
_entity_poly.entity_id
_entity_poly.type
_entity_poly.pdbx_seq_one_letter_code
_entity_poly.pdbx_strand_id
1 'polypeptide(L)'
;MVNPGRRFRRNNSLFHKVLNLFEKKKKKRKCGKMGRRYWNINLEEMMEAGVHFGHGTNKWNPRMAPYISAKRKGIHITNLTITARFLSEACNLVFDAASRGKRFLIVGTKKKAADLVASAAIRARCHYVNKKWLGGMLTNWSTTETRLQKFRDLRAEQKMGKLNRLSKGDAAMLKRKLSTLQAYLGGIKYMTGLPDIVIIVDQQEEYTVLRECVILGIPTICLIDTNCDPDFADISIPANDDAIASIRLILTKLVSAICEGHSSYIKNG
;
A
#
# COMPACT_ATOMS: atom_id res chain seq x y z
N MET A 1 14.60 26.24 -26.43
CA MET A 1 13.36 26.28 -25.63
C MET A 1 12.52 25.06 -25.96
N VAL A 2 12.49 24.06 -25.07
CA VAL A 2 11.82 22.76 -25.31
C VAL A 2 10.47 22.77 -24.60
N ASN A 3 9.42 22.50 -25.38
CA ASN A 3 8.02 22.52 -25.01
C ASN A 3 7.63 21.17 -24.37
N PRO A 4 7.25 21.06 -23.08
CA PRO A 4 7.09 19.77 -22.39
C PRO A 4 5.67 19.17 -22.52
N GLY A 5 4.96 19.46 -23.61
CA GLY A 5 3.52 19.18 -23.76
C GLY A 5 3.10 18.04 -24.68
N ARG A 6 4.01 17.17 -25.17
CA ARG A 6 3.64 16.09 -26.11
C ARG A 6 4.40 14.79 -25.87
N ARG A 7 4.01 14.00 -24.88
CA ARG A 7 4.33 12.55 -24.87
C ARG A 7 3.47 11.70 -23.95
N PHE A 8 2.15 11.76 -24.04
CA PHE A 8 1.27 10.69 -23.54
C PHE A 8 0.00 10.58 -24.39
N ARG A 9 0.19 10.27 -25.68
CA ARG A 9 -0.84 9.63 -26.50
C ARG A 9 -0.22 8.34 -27.02
N ARG A 10 -0.51 7.22 -26.37
CA ARG A 10 -0.37 5.89 -26.97
C ARG A 10 -1.28 4.88 -26.27
N ASN A 11 -2.20 4.38 -27.09
CA ASN A 11 -2.84 3.07 -27.07
C ASN A 11 -3.82 2.73 -25.95
N ASN A 12 -5.01 3.31 -26.14
CA ASN A 12 -6.30 2.90 -25.58
C ASN A 12 -6.77 1.48 -26.02
N SER A 13 -5.86 0.59 -26.45
CA SER A 13 -6.19 -0.77 -26.90
C SER A 13 -5.80 -1.85 -25.89
N LEU A 14 -4.80 -1.62 -25.03
CA LEU A 14 -4.46 -2.53 -23.93
C LEU A 14 -5.42 -2.33 -22.75
N PHE A 15 -5.77 -1.08 -22.44
CA PHE A 15 -6.76 -0.74 -21.40
C PHE A 15 -8.14 -1.32 -21.74
N HIS A 16 -8.62 -1.15 -22.97
CA HIS A 16 -9.85 -1.81 -23.43
C HIS A 16 -9.72 -3.34 -23.52
N LYS A 17 -8.55 -3.92 -23.80
CA LYS A 17 -8.35 -5.38 -23.76
C LYS A 17 -8.34 -5.93 -22.33
N VAL A 18 -7.77 -5.21 -21.36
CA VAL A 18 -7.78 -5.58 -19.94
C VAL A 18 -9.16 -5.37 -19.33
N LEU A 19 -9.84 -4.27 -19.64
CA LEU A 19 -11.24 -4.02 -19.25
C LEU A 19 -12.15 -5.09 -19.86
N ASN A 20 -11.99 -5.44 -21.14
CA ASN A 20 -12.73 -6.54 -21.77
C ASN A 20 -12.35 -7.92 -21.22
N LEU A 21 -11.11 -8.15 -20.78
CA LEU A 21 -10.74 -9.40 -20.11
C LEU A 21 -11.38 -9.49 -18.71
N PHE A 22 -11.45 -8.37 -17.99
CA PHE A 22 -12.13 -8.25 -16.70
C PHE A 22 -13.66 -8.40 -16.85
N GLU A 23 -14.26 -7.79 -17.88
CA GLU A 23 -15.69 -7.92 -18.17
C GLU A 23 -16.07 -9.31 -18.72
N LYS A 24 -15.25 -9.89 -19.61
CA LYS A 24 -15.47 -11.28 -20.09
C LYS A 24 -15.26 -12.31 -18.98
N LYS A 25 -14.33 -12.07 -18.03
CA LYS A 25 -14.21 -12.90 -16.80
C LYS A 25 -15.39 -12.68 -15.84
N LYS A 26 -15.96 -11.48 -15.76
CA LYS A 26 -17.22 -11.22 -15.02
C LYS A 26 -18.42 -11.97 -15.64
N LYS A 27 -18.55 -12.02 -16.98
CA LYS A 27 -19.65 -12.73 -17.68
C LYS A 27 -19.52 -14.26 -17.65
N LYS A 28 -18.30 -14.83 -17.65
CA LYS A 28 -18.09 -16.29 -17.57
C LYS A 28 -18.09 -16.85 -16.14
N ARG A 29 -17.85 -16.02 -15.12
CA ARG A 29 -18.13 -16.41 -13.74
C ARG A 29 -19.62 -16.23 -13.51
N LYS A 30 -20.40 -17.30 -13.74
CA LYS A 30 -21.69 -17.48 -13.08
C LYS A 30 -21.53 -17.01 -11.64
N CYS A 31 -22.34 -16.02 -11.27
CA CYS A 31 -22.42 -15.43 -9.94
C CYS A 31 -22.74 -16.55 -8.94
N GLY A 32 -21.70 -17.25 -8.47
CA GLY A 32 -21.73 -17.86 -7.15
C GLY A 32 -21.90 -16.68 -6.20
N LYS A 33 -23.03 -16.65 -5.49
CA LYS A 33 -23.44 -15.59 -4.57
C LYS A 33 -22.24 -15.18 -3.69
N MET A 34 -21.54 -14.10 -4.04
CA MET A 34 -20.70 -13.39 -3.08
C MET A 34 -21.69 -12.80 -2.09
N GLY A 35 -21.89 -13.45 -0.95
CA GLY A 35 -22.62 -12.85 0.16
C GLY A 35 -22.02 -11.48 0.42
N ARG A 36 -22.84 -10.43 0.44
CA ARG A 36 -22.38 -9.09 0.85
C ARG A 36 -21.82 -9.23 2.26
N ARG A 37 -20.50 -9.23 2.39
CA ARG A 37 -19.83 -9.20 3.69
C ARG A 37 -19.95 -7.78 4.25
N TYR A 38 -20.24 -7.71 5.54
CA TYR A 38 -20.42 -6.45 6.23
C TYR A 38 -19.13 -6.10 7.00
N TRP A 39 -18.48 -5.00 6.66
CA TRP A 39 -17.20 -4.58 7.22
C TRP A 39 -17.30 -3.58 8.39
N ASN A 40 -18.52 -3.36 8.91
CA ASN A 40 -18.81 -2.39 9.96
C ASN A 40 -18.13 -1.03 9.76
N ILE A 41 -18.42 -0.38 8.63
CA ILE A 41 -17.90 0.95 8.31
C ILE A 41 -18.97 1.98 8.71
N ASN A 42 -18.73 2.70 9.80
CA ASN A 42 -19.63 3.75 10.29
C ASN A 42 -19.12 5.14 9.86
N LEU A 43 -20.01 5.99 9.34
CA LEU A 43 -19.69 7.37 8.97
C LEU A 43 -19.32 8.21 10.20
N GLU A 44 -19.92 7.93 11.36
CA GLU A 44 -19.60 8.64 12.61
C GLU A 44 -18.15 8.36 13.04
N GLU A 45 -17.73 7.09 13.03
CA GLU A 45 -16.35 6.67 13.32
C GLU A 45 -15.35 7.34 12.36
N MET A 46 -15.70 7.46 11.07
CA MET A 46 -14.87 8.16 10.08
C MET A 46 -14.82 9.68 10.32
N MET A 47 -15.92 10.27 10.79
CA MET A 47 -15.97 11.69 11.13
C MET A 47 -15.11 11.99 12.35
N GLU A 48 -15.24 11.20 13.42
CA GLU A 48 -14.45 11.29 14.65
C GLU A 48 -12.95 11.08 14.40
N ALA A 49 -12.59 10.13 13.53
CA ALA A 49 -11.20 9.89 13.14
C ALA A 49 -10.62 10.97 12.20
N GLY A 50 -11.43 11.94 11.75
CA GLY A 50 -10.99 13.03 10.89
C GLY A 50 -10.68 12.61 9.44
N VAL A 51 -11.30 11.53 8.94
CA VAL A 51 -11.09 11.01 7.57
C VAL A 51 -11.52 12.01 6.50
N HIS A 52 -12.53 12.83 6.81
CA HIS A 52 -13.16 13.76 5.89
C HIS A 52 -12.33 15.02 5.59
N PHE A 53 -11.29 15.30 6.38
CA PHE A 53 -10.45 16.48 6.15
C PHE A 53 -9.45 16.20 5.02
N GLY A 54 -9.44 17.05 4.00
CA GLY A 54 -8.40 17.08 3.00
C GLY A 54 -7.36 18.17 3.26
N HIS A 55 -6.63 18.52 2.21
CA HIS A 55 -5.65 19.60 2.21
C HIS A 55 -6.30 20.97 1.94
N GLY A 56 -5.49 22.03 2.10
CA GLY A 56 -5.88 23.40 1.77
C GLY A 56 -6.16 23.58 0.28
N THR A 57 -7.06 24.50 -0.06
CA THR A 57 -7.58 24.63 -1.43
C THR A 57 -6.60 25.10 -2.50
N ASN A 58 -5.39 25.47 -2.09
CA ASN A 58 -4.32 25.86 -3.00
C ASN A 58 -3.45 24.67 -3.43
N LYS A 59 -3.59 23.51 -2.77
CA LYS A 59 -2.77 22.31 -3.00
C LYS A 59 -3.54 21.14 -3.61
N TRP A 60 -4.81 21.34 -3.98
CA TRP A 60 -5.66 20.25 -4.46
C TRP A 60 -5.40 19.93 -5.94
N ASN A 61 -5.74 18.70 -6.32
CA ASN A 61 -5.73 18.22 -7.69
C ASN A 61 -7.16 18.30 -8.26
N PRO A 62 -7.40 18.96 -9.40
CA PRO A 62 -8.72 19.05 -10.02
C PRO A 62 -9.41 17.70 -10.29
N ARG A 63 -8.64 16.62 -10.49
CA ARG A 63 -9.18 15.26 -10.66
C ARG A 63 -9.85 14.71 -9.41
N MET A 64 -9.56 15.28 -8.25
CA MET A 64 -10.22 14.93 -6.99
C MET A 64 -11.61 15.57 -6.84
N ALA A 65 -12.05 16.43 -7.77
CA ALA A 65 -13.36 17.09 -7.70
C ALA A 65 -14.54 16.15 -7.43
N PRO A 66 -14.65 14.94 -8.04
CA PRO A 66 -15.75 14.02 -7.76
C PRO A 66 -15.76 13.45 -6.33
N TYR A 67 -14.64 13.53 -5.62
CA TYR A 67 -14.44 12.97 -4.28
C TYR A 67 -14.57 14.03 -3.18
N ILE A 68 -14.66 15.31 -3.54
CA ILE A 68 -14.75 16.45 -2.63
C ILE A 68 -16.23 16.85 -2.49
N SER A 69 -16.72 16.92 -1.25
CA SER A 69 -18.10 17.30 -0.93
C SER A 69 -18.27 18.79 -0.70
N ALA A 70 -17.30 19.43 -0.05
CA ALA A 70 -17.38 20.84 0.32
C ALA A 70 -15.99 21.48 0.52
N LYS A 71 -15.98 22.79 0.73
CA LYS A 71 -14.83 23.56 1.21
C LYS A 71 -15.28 24.33 2.46
N ARG A 72 -14.53 24.25 3.55
CA ARG A 72 -14.76 25.05 4.77
C ARG A 72 -13.45 25.60 5.32
N LYS A 73 -13.42 26.89 5.66
CA LYS A 73 -12.24 27.57 6.23
C LYS A 73 -10.93 27.32 5.44
N GLY A 74 -11.02 27.27 4.11
CA GLY A 74 -9.85 27.04 3.24
C GLY A 74 -9.39 25.59 3.11
N ILE A 75 -10.08 24.63 3.74
CA ILE A 75 -9.78 23.19 3.68
C ILE A 75 -10.86 22.47 2.86
N HIS A 76 -10.46 21.54 2.00
CA HIS A 76 -11.39 20.66 1.30
C HIS A 76 -11.93 19.57 2.23
N ILE A 77 -13.21 19.25 2.07
CA ILE A 77 -13.88 18.16 2.77
C ILE A 77 -14.17 17.06 1.75
N THR A 78 -13.71 15.84 2.02
CA THR A 78 -13.96 14.67 1.18
C THR A 78 -15.33 14.06 1.49
N ASN A 79 -15.91 13.38 0.51
CA ASN A 79 -17.21 12.73 0.66
C ASN A 79 -17.05 11.35 1.35
N LEU A 80 -17.41 11.28 2.63
CA LEU A 80 -17.32 10.04 3.42
C LEU A 80 -18.15 8.88 2.87
N THR A 81 -19.25 9.15 2.16
CA THR A 81 -20.05 8.09 1.52
C THR A 81 -19.27 7.42 0.40
N ILE A 82 -18.52 8.22 -0.38
CA ILE A 82 -17.63 7.72 -1.41
C ILE A 82 -16.48 6.93 -0.78
N THR A 83 -15.88 7.46 0.29
CA THR A 83 -14.83 6.75 1.03
C THR A 83 -15.31 5.41 1.58
N ALA A 84 -16.49 5.36 2.20
CA ALA A 84 -17.05 4.12 2.74
C ALA A 84 -17.28 3.07 1.65
N ARG A 85 -17.73 3.49 0.46
CA ARG A 85 -17.89 2.60 -0.70
C ARG A 85 -16.55 2.01 -1.14
N PHE A 86 -15.54 2.84 -1.41
CA PHE A 86 -14.22 2.39 -1.86
C PHE A 86 -13.51 1.54 -0.78
N LEU A 87 -13.65 1.90 0.50
CA LEU A 87 -13.12 1.11 1.60
C LEU A 87 -13.79 -0.27 1.67
N SER A 88 -15.11 -0.35 1.49
CA SER A 88 -15.82 -1.63 1.45
C SER A 88 -15.39 -2.50 0.26
N GLU A 89 -15.18 -1.90 -0.91
CA GLU A 89 -14.69 -2.61 -2.10
C GLU A 89 -13.26 -3.12 -1.88
N ALA A 90 -12.38 -2.30 -1.29
CA ALA A 90 -11.03 -2.70 -0.93
C ALA A 90 -11.04 -3.86 0.08
N CYS A 91 -11.86 -3.78 1.14
CA CYS A 91 -11.99 -4.86 2.13
C CYS A 91 -12.45 -6.18 1.49
N ASN A 92 -13.42 -6.14 0.57
CA ASN A 92 -13.84 -7.33 -0.17
C ASN A 92 -12.70 -7.94 -1.00
N LEU A 93 -11.94 -7.09 -1.70
CA LEU A 93 -10.82 -7.53 -2.54
C LEU A 93 -9.70 -8.16 -1.71
N VAL A 94 -9.30 -7.52 -0.60
CA VAL A 94 -8.21 -8.05 0.25
C VAL A 94 -8.63 -9.30 0.99
N PHE A 95 -9.90 -9.41 1.43
CA PHE A 95 -10.41 -10.65 2.00
C PHE A 95 -10.36 -11.80 0.99
N ASP A 96 -10.89 -11.58 -0.22
CA ASP A 96 -10.94 -12.63 -1.25
C ASP A 96 -9.53 -13.06 -1.66
N ALA A 97 -8.59 -12.13 -1.75
CA ALA A 97 -7.19 -12.44 -2.03
C ALA A 97 -6.54 -13.22 -0.88
N ALA A 98 -6.72 -12.77 0.37
CA ALA A 98 -6.17 -13.44 1.55
C ALA A 98 -6.72 -14.86 1.72
N SER A 99 -8.01 -15.07 1.43
CA SER A 99 -8.65 -16.40 1.44
C SER A 99 -8.08 -17.39 0.41
N ARG A 100 -7.30 -16.89 -0.56
CA ARG A 100 -6.61 -17.68 -1.60
C ARG A 100 -5.10 -17.74 -1.38
N GLY A 101 -4.62 -17.39 -0.19
CA GLY A 101 -3.19 -17.44 0.16
C GLY A 101 -2.33 -16.39 -0.56
N LYS A 102 -2.93 -15.29 -1.03
CA LYS A 102 -2.21 -14.21 -1.72
C LYS A 102 -1.36 -13.38 -0.75
N ARG A 103 -0.24 -12.85 -1.24
CA ARG A 103 0.74 -12.10 -0.43
C ARG A 103 0.52 -10.59 -0.53
N PHE A 104 0.61 -9.91 0.60
CA PHE A 104 0.39 -8.47 0.70
C PHE A 104 1.66 -7.73 1.11
N LEU A 105 1.85 -6.54 0.55
CA LEU A 105 2.85 -5.57 0.96
C LEU A 105 2.16 -4.24 1.34
N ILE A 106 2.42 -3.74 2.54
CA ILE A 106 1.90 -2.45 3.01
C ILE A 106 3.02 -1.41 3.03
N VAL A 107 2.85 -0.28 2.34
CA VAL A 107 3.87 0.76 2.20
C VAL A 107 3.36 2.09 2.74
N GLY A 108 4.19 2.77 3.54
CA GLY A 108 3.96 4.15 3.94
C GLY A 108 5.13 4.64 4.79
N THR A 109 5.92 5.56 4.25
CA THR A 109 7.15 6.07 4.87
C THR A 109 6.99 7.40 5.58
N LYS A 110 5.86 8.10 5.37
CA LYS A 110 5.49 9.32 6.09
C LYS A 110 5.56 9.08 7.60
N LYS A 111 6.16 10.02 8.35
CA LYS A 111 6.37 9.88 9.81
C LYS A 111 5.11 9.48 10.58
N LYS A 112 3.95 10.05 10.19
CA LYS A 112 2.65 9.77 10.82
C LYS A 112 2.09 8.38 10.51
N ALA A 113 2.51 7.77 9.39
CA ALA A 113 2.05 6.47 8.92
C ALA A 113 3.02 5.33 9.27
N ALA A 114 4.32 5.61 9.40
CA ALA A 114 5.38 4.61 9.48
C ALA A 114 5.17 3.53 10.58
N ASP A 115 4.82 3.96 11.80
CA ASP A 115 4.63 3.01 12.91
C ASP A 115 3.29 2.26 12.78
N LEU A 116 2.26 2.93 12.26
CA LEU A 116 0.96 2.31 11.98
C LEU A 116 1.09 1.23 10.91
N VAL A 117 1.80 1.49 9.82
CA VAL A 117 2.05 0.53 8.73
C VAL A 117 2.77 -0.71 9.24
N ALA A 118 3.82 -0.55 10.05
CA ALA A 118 4.54 -1.68 10.63
C ALA A 118 3.65 -2.52 11.55
N SER A 119 2.93 -1.87 12.48
CA SER A 119 2.03 -2.55 13.42
C SER A 119 0.89 -3.28 12.69
N ALA A 120 0.26 -2.61 11.72
CA ALA A 120 -0.79 -3.16 10.85
C ALA A 120 -0.33 -4.43 10.12
N ALA A 121 0.83 -4.38 9.46
CA ALA A 121 1.35 -5.50 8.70
C ALA A 121 1.76 -6.67 9.61
N ILE A 122 2.39 -6.39 10.76
CA ILE A 122 2.74 -7.45 11.73
C ILE A 122 1.48 -8.17 12.22
N ARG A 123 0.42 -7.41 12.56
CA ARG A 123 -0.86 -7.97 12.99
C ARG A 123 -1.51 -8.87 11.93
N ALA A 124 -1.46 -8.48 10.66
CA ALA A 124 -1.97 -9.28 9.54
C ALA A 124 -1.00 -10.35 8.99
N ARG A 125 0.23 -10.45 9.54
CA ARG A 125 1.30 -11.30 8.99
C ARG A 125 1.64 -10.98 7.53
N CYS A 126 1.60 -9.69 7.17
CA CYS A 126 1.97 -9.17 5.85
C CYS A 126 3.39 -8.58 5.85
N HIS A 127 3.90 -8.30 4.66
CA HIS A 127 5.15 -7.57 4.49
C HIS A 127 4.91 -6.06 4.55
N TYR A 128 5.94 -5.29 4.91
CA TYR A 128 5.82 -3.83 4.95
C TYR A 128 7.11 -3.07 4.62
N VAL A 129 6.95 -1.81 4.21
CA VAL A 129 8.01 -0.81 4.12
C VAL A 129 7.54 0.48 4.79
N ASN A 130 8.23 0.89 5.86
CA ASN A 130 7.83 2.05 6.66
C ASN A 130 8.93 3.10 6.88
N LYS A 131 10.12 2.91 6.27
CA LYS A 131 11.25 3.86 6.40
C LYS A 131 11.58 4.55 5.10
N LYS A 132 12.08 3.81 4.11
CA LYS A 132 12.43 4.36 2.80
C LYS A 132 12.19 3.31 1.74
N TRP A 133 11.46 3.68 0.70
CA TRP A 133 11.40 2.88 -0.52
C TRP A 133 12.69 3.05 -1.33
N LEU A 134 13.34 1.95 -1.67
CA LEU A 134 14.47 1.96 -2.58
C LEU A 134 13.93 1.71 -3.99
N GLY A 135 14.13 2.65 -4.91
CA GLY A 135 13.68 2.49 -6.29
C GLY A 135 14.23 1.19 -6.91
N GLY A 136 13.36 0.45 -7.58
CA GLY A 136 13.65 -0.86 -8.15
C GLY A 136 13.41 -2.04 -7.20
N MET A 137 12.81 -1.81 -6.03
CA MET A 137 12.57 -2.88 -5.06
C MET A 137 11.73 -4.02 -5.63
N LEU A 138 10.72 -3.70 -6.45
CA LEU A 138 9.87 -4.67 -7.12
C LEU A 138 10.36 -4.95 -8.55
N THR A 139 10.67 -3.91 -9.33
CA THR A 139 11.02 -4.07 -10.76
C THR A 139 12.39 -4.72 -10.99
N ASN A 140 13.30 -4.62 -10.01
CA ASN A 140 14.60 -5.30 -10.00
C ASN A 140 14.68 -6.27 -8.81
N TRP A 141 13.74 -7.22 -8.77
CA TRP A 141 13.60 -8.17 -7.67
C TRP A 141 14.88 -8.99 -7.41
N SER A 142 15.62 -9.40 -8.45
CA SER A 142 16.86 -10.18 -8.29
C SER A 142 17.94 -9.43 -7.47
N THR A 143 18.04 -8.11 -7.66
CA THR A 143 18.94 -7.27 -6.86
C THR A 143 18.44 -7.12 -5.43
N THR A 144 17.12 -6.96 -5.25
CA THR A 144 16.50 -6.89 -3.92
C THR A 144 16.71 -8.19 -3.15
N GLU A 145 16.53 -9.34 -3.80
CA GLU A 145 16.75 -10.67 -3.24
C GLU A 145 18.21 -10.86 -2.81
N THR A 146 19.18 -10.45 -3.65
CA THR A 146 20.60 -10.49 -3.30
C THR A 146 20.90 -9.65 -2.06
N ARG A 147 20.26 -8.47 -1.92
CA ARG A 147 20.42 -7.62 -0.73
C ARG A 147 19.77 -8.24 0.51
N LEU A 148 18.63 -8.91 0.35
CA LEU A 148 17.97 -9.67 1.41
C LEU A 148 18.83 -10.82 1.90
N GLN A 149 19.50 -11.53 1.00
CA GLN A 149 20.42 -12.61 1.38
C GLN A 149 21.60 -12.06 2.19
N LYS A 150 22.28 -11.00 1.71
CA LYS A 150 23.35 -10.31 2.45
C LYS A 150 22.89 -9.84 3.83
N PHE A 151 21.64 -9.37 3.94
CA PHE A 151 21.07 -8.98 5.22
C PHE A 151 20.89 -10.19 6.17
N ARG A 152 20.41 -11.33 5.67
CA ARG A 152 20.29 -12.57 6.45
C ARG A 152 21.66 -13.07 6.93
N ASP A 153 22.66 -13.05 6.06
CA ASP A 153 24.03 -13.50 6.36
C ASP A 153 24.65 -12.62 7.47
N LEU A 154 24.63 -11.29 7.31
CA LEU A 154 25.14 -10.36 8.32
C LEU A 154 24.44 -10.50 9.67
N ARG A 155 23.12 -10.77 9.66
CA ARG A 155 22.35 -11.01 10.88
C ARG A 155 22.74 -12.33 11.56
N ALA A 156 23.05 -13.37 10.78
CA ALA A 156 23.54 -14.64 11.31
C ALA A 156 24.95 -14.48 11.90
N GLU A 157 25.85 -13.78 11.22
CA GLU A 157 27.20 -13.47 11.73
C GLU A 157 27.17 -12.69 13.05
N GLN A 158 26.26 -11.73 13.17
CA GLN A 158 26.06 -10.99 14.42
C GLN A 158 25.60 -11.91 15.55
N LYS A 159 24.64 -12.80 15.30
CA LYS A 159 24.16 -13.75 16.31
C LYS A 159 25.23 -14.75 16.74
N MET A 160 26.08 -15.19 15.82
CA MET A 160 27.21 -16.09 16.11
C MET A 160 28.39 -15.39 16.79
N GLY A 161 28.31 -14.08 17.07
CA GLY A 161 29.40 -13.32 17.69
C GLY A 161 30.63 -13.12 16.79
N LYS A 162 30.55 -13.40 15.48
CA LYS A 162 31.69 -13.27 14.56
C LYS A 162 32.21 -11.84 14.48
N LEU A 163 31.33 -10.83 14.63
CA LEU A 163 31.73 -9.42 14.64
C LEU A 163 32.65 -9.06 15.81
N ASN A 164 32.65 -9.82 16.90
CA ASN A 164 33.49 -9.53 18.06
C ASN A 164 34.96 -9.93 17.83
N ARG A 165 35.24 -10.73 16.79
CA ARG A 165 36.59 -11.13 16.40
C ARG A 165 37.26 -10.14 15.45
N LEU A 166 36.54 -9.10 15.02
CA LEU A 166 37.02 -8.08 14.12
C LEU A 166 37.62 -6.90 14.89
N SER A 167 38.37 -6.06 14.18
CA SER A 167 38.80 -4.76 14.72
C SER A 167 37.58 -3.92 15.14
N LYS A 168 37.76 -3.02 16.11
CA LYS A 168 36.68 -2.11 16.55
C LYS A 168 36.10 -1.31 15.38
N GLY A 169 36.94 -0.90 14.43
CA GLY A 169 36.54 -0.16 13.23
C GLY A 169 35.65 -0.98 12.30
N ASP A 170 36.07 -2.20 11.95
CA ASP A 170 35.32 -3.08 11.05
C ASP A 170 34.00 -3.54 11.68
N ALA A 171 34.03 -3.87 12.97
CA ALA A 171 32.84 -4.22 13.73
C ALA A 171 31.82 -3.06 13.74
N ALA A 172 32.28 -1.82 13.91
CA ALA A 172 31.42 -0.63 13.86
C ALA A 172 30.83 -0.41 12.45
N MET A 173 31.62 -0.59 11.40
CA MET A 173 31.17 -0.49 10.01
C MET A 173 30.05 -1.50 9.69
N LEU A 174 30.25 -2.77 10.05
CA LEU A 174 29.27 -3.83 9.83
C LEU A 174 27.99 -3.62 10.66
N LYS A 175 28.10 -3.16 11.91
CA LYS A 175 26.94 -2.79 12.74
C LYS A 175 26.13 -1.66 12.10
N ARG A 176 26.77 -0.63 11.56
CA ARG A 176 26.10 0.46 10.82
C ARG A 176 25.38 -0.08 9.59
N LYS A 177 26.05 -0.91 8.78
CA LYS A 177 25.47 -1.54 7.60
C LYS A 177 24.25 -2.40 7.95
N LEU A 178 24.35 -3.19 9.01
CA LEU A 178 23.24 -4.03 9.49
C LEU A 178 22.05 -3.19 9.98
N SER A 179 22.31 -2.09 10.71
CA SER A 179 21.27 -1.15 11.13
C SER A 179 20.51 -0.56 9.93
N THR A 180 21.23 -0.11 8.90
CA THR A 180 20.64 0.41 7.66
C THR A 180 19.81 -0.65 6.94
N LEU A 181 20.32 -1.87 6.80
CA LEU A 181 19.58 -2.98 6.17
C LEU A 181 18.33 -3.36 6.98
N GLN A 182 18.43 -3.40 8.30
CA GLN A 182 17.29 -3.68 9.18
C GLN A 182 16.21 -2.60 9.08
N ALA A 183 16.60 -1.33 8.92
CA ALA A 183 15.68 -0.22 8.76
C ALA A 183 14.92 -0.28 7.42
N TYR A 184 15.59 -0.64 6.32
CA TYR A 184 14.99 -0.57 4.98
C TYR A 184 14.39 -1.90 4.49
N LEU A 185 14.99 -3.03 4.86
CA LEU A 185 14.59 -4.36 4.40
C LEU A 185 13.91 -5.20 5.49
N GLY A 186 13.84 -4.69 6.73
CA GLY A 186 13.33 -5.44 7.87
C GLY A 186 11.90 -5.96 7.70
N GLY A 187 11.01 -5.17 7.10
CA GLY A 187 9.61 -5.55 6.88
C GLY A 187 9.37 -6.45 5.67
N ILE A 188 10.36 -6.59 4.78
CA ILE A 188 10.31 -7.48 3.61
C ILE A 188 11.28 -8.67 3.74
N LYS A 189 11.90 -8.87 4.90
CA LYS A 189 12.94 -9.89 5.12
C LYS A 189 12.47 -11.33 4.86
N TYR A 190 11.18 -11.57 4.96
CA TYR A 190 10.54 -12.86 4.72
C TYR A 190 9.90 -12.98 3.33
N MET A 191 9.99 -11.95 2.49
CA MET A 191 9.56 -12.05 1.10
C MET A 191 10.47 -13.00 0.34
N THR A 192 9.87 -13.96 -0.36
CA THR A 192 10.53 -14.89 -1.28
C THR A 192 10.18 -14.61 -2.74
N GLY A 193 9.28 -13.67 -2.99
CA GLY A 193 8.88 -13.24 -4.32
C GLY A 193 8.02 -11.98 -4.27
N LEU A 194 7.57 -11.54 -5.44
CA LEU A 194 6.74 -10.33 -5.58
C LEU A 194 5.40 -10.46 -4.84
N PRO A 195 4.90 -9.36 -4.24
CA PRO A 195 3.57 -9.36 -3.63
C PRO A 195 2.49 -9.48 -4.71
N ASP A 196 1.35 -10.05 -4.34
CA ASP A 196 0.18 -10.12 -5.23
C ASP A 196 -0.66 -8.85 -5.16
N ILE A 197 -0.63 -8.12 -4.04
CA ILE A 197 -1.34 -6.85 -3.83
C ILE A 197 -0.45 -5.91 -3.00
N VAL A 198 -0.43 -4.63 -3.36
CA VAL A 198 0.25 -3.58 -2.59
C VAL A 198 -0.77 -2.57 -2.05
N ILE A 199 -0.69 -2.29 -0.75
CA ILE A 199 -1.49 -1.27 -0.05
C ILE A 199 -0.56 -0.10 0.26
N ILE A 200 -0.94 1.11 -0.14
CA ILE A 200 -0.08 2.30 -0.08
C ILE A 200 -0.77 3.42 0.71
N VAL A 201 -0.03 4.02 1.65
CA VAL A 201 -0.45 5.21 2.40
C VAL A 201 0.35 6.41 1.91
N ASP A 202 -0.36 7.46 1.49
CA ASP A 202 0.19 8.69 0.89
C ASP A 202 0.78 8.45 -0.52
N GLN A 203 -0.01 8.77 -1.54
CA GLN A 203 0.39 8.64 -2.95
C GLN A 203 1.54 9.57 -3.35
N GLN A 204 1.62 10.77 -2.77
CA GLN A 204 2.61 11.76 -3.18
C GLN A 204 4.02 11.33 -2.77
N GLU A 205 4.16 10.88 -1.53
CA GLU A 205 5.43 10.36 -1.00
C GLU A 205 5.81 9.02 -1.66
N GLU A 206 4.84 8.16 -1.95
CA GLU A 206 5.07 6.79 -2.45
C GLU A 206 4.87 6.63 -3.97
N TYR A 207 4.99 7.71 -4.74
CA TYR A 207 4.76 7.68 -6.20
C TYR A 207 5.62 6.66 -6.95
N THR A 208 6.85 6.42 -6.47
CA THR A 208 7.75 5.40 -7.07
C THR A 208 7.20 3.99 -6.92
N VAL A 209 6.55 3.69 -5.79
CA VAL A 209 5.92 2.39 -5.51
C VAL A 209 4.80 2.13 -6.50
N LEU A 210 3.91 3.11 -6.70
CA LEU A 210 2.82 3.04 -7.66
C LEU A 210 3.34 2.78 -9.08
N ARG A 211 4.37 3.51 -9.51
CA ARG A 211 4.98 3.29 -10.83
C ARG A 211 5.53 1.89 -11.00
N GLU A 212 6.24 1.37 -10.01
CA GLU A 212 6.77 0.00 -10.05
C GLU A 212 5.63 -1.04 -10.12
N CYS A 213 4.56 -0.85 -9.35
CA CYS A 213 3.40 -1.74 -9.39
C CYS A 213 2.71 -1.73 -10.76
N VAL A 214 2.51 -0.55 -11.36
CA VAL A 214 1.93 -0.40 -12.71
C VAL A 214 2.77 -1.12 -13.77
N ILE A 215 4.11 -1.00 -13.71
CA ILE A 215 5.02 -1.68 -14.65
C ILE A 215 4.86 -3.20 -14.56
N LEU A 216 4.70 -3.73 -13.35
CA LEU A 216 4.59 -5.17 -13.09
C LEU A 216 3.16 -5.70 -13.18
N GLY A 217 2.16 -4.84 -13.33
CA GLY A 217 0.75 -5.22 -13.29
C GLY A 217 0.29 -5.73 -11.92
N ILE A 218 0.90 -5.24 -10.83
CA ILE A 218 0.50 -5.59 -9.46
C ILE A 218 -0.64 -4.67 -9.03
N PRO A 219 -1.81 -5.21 -8.64
CA PRO A 219 -2.93 -4.42 -8.14
C PRO A 219 -2.58 -3.59 -6.90
N THR A 220 -3.08 -2.35 -6.89
CA THR A 220 -2.79 -1.34 -5.86
C THR A 220 -4.05 -0.83 -5.18
N ILE A 221 -4.01 -0.75 -3.85
CA ILE A 221 -4.99 -0.02 -3.04
C ILE A 221 -4.26 1.16 -2.41
N CYS A 222 -4.74 2.38 -2.61
CA CYS A 222 -4.06 3.57 -2.12
C CYS A 222 -5.00 4.48 -1.31
N LEU A 223 -4.52 4.94 -0.14
CA LEU A 223 -5.12 6.09 0.53
C LEU A 223 -4.69 7.36 -0.18
N ILE A 224 -5.67 8.12 -0.65
CA ILE A 224 -5.43 9.35 -1.40
C ILE A 224 -6.10 10.53 -0.72
N ASP A 225 -5.39 11.65 -0.67
CA ASP A 225 -5.93 12.94 -0.21
C ASP A 225 -6.24 13.83 -1.43
N THR A 226 -6.82 14.99 -1.21
CA THR A 226 -7.27 15.97 -2.20
C THR A 226 -6.18 16.51 -3.14
N ASN A 227 -4.91 16.39 -2.80
CA ASN A 227 -3.75 16.74 -3.63
C ASN A 227 -3.30 15.59 -4.56
N CYS A 228 -3.88 14.41 -4.43
CA CYS A 228 -3.51 13.20 -5.15
C CYS A 228 -4.24 13.07 -6.49
N ASP A 229 -3.76 12.19 -7.37
CA ASP A 229 -4.43 11.88 -8.64
C ASP A 229 -5.06 10.48 -8.54
N PRO A 230 -6.40 10.37 -8.53
CA PRO A 230 -7.11 9.13 -8.23
C PRO A 230 -6.93 8.03 -9.29
N ASP A 231 -6.37 8.36 -10.47
CA ASP A 231 -6.21 7.43 -11.59
C ASP A 231 -4.96 6.55 -11.49
N PHE A 232 -4.04 6.81 -10.54
CA PHE A 232 -2.78 6.06 -10.43
C PHE A 232 -2.88 4.73 -9.67
N ALA A 233 -3.95 4.53 -8.89
CA ALA A 233 -4.18 3.30 -8.15
C ALA A 233 -5.45 2.59 -8.65
N ASP A 234 -5.49 1.26 -8.54
CA ASP A 234 -6.65 0.47 -8.99
C ASP A 234 -7.87 0.69 -8.08
N ILE A 235 -7.64 0.80 -6.77
CA ILE A 235 -8.64 1.24 -5.79
C ILE A 235 -8.08 2.40 -4.99
N SER A 236 -8.67 3.57 -5.21
CA SER A 236 -8.34 4.82 -4.55
C SER A 236 -9.33 5.10 -3.42
N ILE A 237 -8.88 5.06 -2.17
CA ILE A 237 -9.68 5.34 -0.97
C ILE A 237 -9.45 6.80 -0.56
N PRO A 238 -10.42 7.72 -0.76
CA PRO A 238 -10.28 9.12 -0.38
C PRO A 238 -10.26 9.27 1.13
N ALA A 239 -9.14 9.70 1.72
CA ALA A 239 -8.99 9.82 3.16
C ALA A 239 -7.88 10.81 3.51
N ASN A 240 -7.98 11.39 4.71
CA ASN A 240 -6.92 12.20 5.30
C ASN A 240 -5.66 11.35 5.55
N ASP A 241 -4.56 11.65 4.86
CA ASP A 241 -3.25 10.99 5.05
C ASP A 241 -2.34 11.73 6.05
N ASP A 242 -2.84 12.82 6.63
CA ASP A 242 -2.15 13.67 7.59
C ASP A 242 -2.62 13.46 9.04
N ALA A 243 -3.73 12.75 9.26
CA ALA A 243 -4.22 12.40 10.59
C ALA A 243 -3.88 10.95 10.94
N ILE A 244 -3.16 10.76 12.06
CA ILE A 244 -2.82 9.43 12.60
C ILE A 244 -4.10 8.61 12.84
N ALA A 245 -5.17 9.25 13.35
CA ALA A 245 -6.45 8.59 13.61
C ALA A 245 -7.12 8.09 12.31
N SER A 246 -7.12 8.91 11.25
CA SER A 246 -7.64 8.54 9.93
C SER A 246 -6.87 7.35 9.34
N ILE A 247 -5.53 7.45 9.24
CA ILE A 247 -4.69 6.37 8.72
C ILE A 247 -4.92 5.07 9.51
N ARG A 248 -4.96 5.16 10.84
CA ARG A 248 -5.19 4.02 11.73
C ARG A 248 -6.54 3.36 11.49
N LEU A 249 -7.60 4.15 11.32
CA LEU A 249 -8.94 3.64 11.07
C LEU A 249 -8.98 2.85 9.76
N ILE A 250 -8.52 3.44 8.66
CA ILE A 250 -8.54 2.81 7.34
C ILE A 250 -7.68 1.55 7.32
N LEU A 251 -6.43 1.62 7.82
CA LEU A 251 -5.55 0.46 7.91
C LEU A 251 -6.15 -0.64 8.78
N THR A 252 -6.84 -0.29 9.87
CA THR A 252 -7.47 -1.29 10.75
C THR A 252 -8.56 -2.06 10.03
N LYS A 253 -9.44 -1.40 9.28
CA LYS A 253 -10.50 -2.08 8.50
C LYS A 253 -9.90 -3.01 7.44
N LEU A 254 -8.88 -2.55 6.70
CA LEU A 254 -8.20 -3.37 5.69
C LEU A 254 -7.49 -4.58 6.30
N VAL A 255 -6.77 -4.38 7.40
CA VAL A 255 -6.05 -5.46 8.12
C VAL A 255 -7.02 -6.47 8.71
N SER A 256 -8.15 -6.04 9.28
CA SER A 256 -9.19 -6.96 9.76
C SER A 256 -9.71 -7.85 8.62
N ALA A 257 -9.99 -7.28 7.45
CA ALA A 257 -10.41 -8.05 6.28
C ALA A 257 -9.35 -9.05 5.82
N ILE A 258 -8.06 -8.68 5.85
CA ILE A 258 -6.95 -9.60 5.55
C ILE A 258 -6.88 -10.74 6.58
N CYS A 259 -6.98 -10.43 7.88
CA CYS A 259 -6.95 -11.42 8.95
C CYS A 259 -8.10 -12.44 8.85
N GLU A 260 -9.31 -11.95 8.57
CA GLU A 260 -10.49 -12.81 8.35
C GLU A 260 -10.32 -13.69 7.10
N GLY A 261 -9.73 -13.15 6.04
CA GLY A 261 -9.40 -13.89 4.83
C GLY A 261 -8.35 -14.98 5.08
N HIS A 262 -7.25 -14.66 5.78
CA HIS A 262 -6.24 -15.63 6.20
C HIS A 262 -6.83 -16.74 7.08
N SER A 263 -7.73 -16.38 8.01
CA SER A 263 -8.41 -17.37 8.86
C SER A 263 -9.28 -18.32 8.03
N SER A 264 -9.91 -17.81 6.96
CA SER A 264 -10.67 -18.62 6.01
C SER A 264 -9.77 -19.53 5.18
N TYR A 265 -8.59 -19.05 4.77
CA TYR A 265 -7.60 -19.85 4.05
C TYR A 265 -7.10 -21.03 4.90
N ILE A 266 -6.73 -20.78 6.16
CA ILE A 266 -6.25 -21.81 7.10
C ILE A 266 -7.32 -22.88 7.38
N LYS A 267 -8.61 -22.53 7.34
CA LYS A 267 -9.70 -23.50 7.53
C LYS A 267 -9.97 -24.37 6.30
N ASN A 268 -9.65 -23.86 5.11
CA ASN A 268 -10.01 -24.49 3.83
C ASN A 268 -8.84 -25.22 3.14
N GLY A 269 -7.60 -24.98 3.57
CA GLY A 269 -6.40 -25.62 3.05
C GLY A 269 -5.78 -26.53 4.08
#